data_AF-A0A6G8DHE4-F1
#
_entry.id   AF-A0A6G8DHE4-F1
#
_cell.length_a   1.000
_cell.length_b   1.000
_cell.length_c   1.000
_cell.angle_alpha   90.00
_cell.angle_beta   90.00
_cell.angle_gamma   90.00
#
_symmetry.space_group_name_H-M   'P 1'
#
loop_
_entity.id
_entity.type
_entity.pdbx_description
1 polymer ?
#
loop_
_entity_poly.entity_id
_entity_poly.type
_entity_poly.pdbx_seq_one_letter_code
_entity_poly.pdbx_strand_id
1 'polypeptide(L)'
;MQKLFSHPIYQFFVNIAPWVALFLLCTSFEAFMNPAPEKHNLIPISGSVQKIGKSSGVIRTDSGNLDVSYDCLCNHKWGEKLFEKDMRVTALGKPEGDSYRLWDLTIDGQQIIAYEDVAPKIRSKHENAMRYALPAMILFSLLSLQLLYKKIQERSLDKNKRELFKLLDQLDDDKLSDDQRLAVLPEILKHDIGDILGPLEYMAMCNINSDFFLIRIGTVLGELWSTLEVEQVDSITLVQPAAKRAAMKVLKDKAPALNNELDSTGALRLATD
;
A
#
# COMPACT_ATOMS: atom_id res chain seq x y z
N MET A 1 -11.25 -0.86 14.02
CA MET A 1 -10.59 -1.05 12.70
C MET A 1 -9.47 -2.09 12.69
N GLN A 2 -8.62 -2.21 13.72
CA GLN A 2 -7.50 -3.19 13.75
C GLN A 2 -7.91 -4.66 13.50
N LYS A 3 -9.08 -5.12 13.99
CA LYS A 3 -9.54 -6.51 13.83
C LYS A 3 -9.80 -6.96 12.38
N LEU A 4 -10.11 -6.03 11.47
CA LEU A 4 -10.38 -6.37 10.06
C LEU A 4 -9.08 -6.72 9.30
N PHE A 5 -7.97 -6.07 9.68
CA PHE A 5 -6.67 -6.19 9.01
C PHE A 5 -5.81 -7.36 9.51
N SER A 6 -6.12 -7.90 10.70
CA SER A 6 -5.52 -9.12 11.24
C SER A 6 -6.28 -10.39 10.86
N HIS A 7 -7.38 -10.27 10.11
CA HIS A 7 -8.19 -11.42 9.71
C HIS A 7 -7.43 -12.26 8.66
N PRO A 8 -7.33 -13.59 8.82
CA PRO A 8 -6.55 -14.45 7.92
C PRO A 8 -7.01 -14.37 6.45
N ILE A 9 -8.32 -14.15 6.24
CA ILE A 9 -8.88 -13.92 4.90
C ILE A 9 -8.31 -12.64 4.26
N TYR A 10 -8.19 -11.55 5.01
CA TYR A 10 -7.63 -10.30 4.50
C TYR A 10 -6.14 -10.46 4.15
N GLN A 11 -5.37 -11.13 5.01
CA GLN A 11 -3.96 -11.46 4.78
C GLN A 11 -3.77 -12.31 3.51
N PHE A 12 -4.65 -13.29 3.27
CA PHE A 12 -4.65 -14.11 2.06
C PHE A 12 -4.81 -13.27 0.78
N PHE A 13 -5.81 -12.38 0.74
CA PHE A 13 -6.03 -11.50 -0.41
C PHE A 13 -4.85 -10.55 -0.64
N VAL A 14 -4.29 -9.98 0.43
CA VAL A 14 -3.12 -9.10 0.34
C VAL A 14 -1.89 -9.84 -0.23
N ASN A 15 -1.68 -11.10 0.14
CA ASN A 15 -0.54 -11.87 -0.32
C ASN A 15 -0.66 -12.34 -1.79
N ILE A 16 -1.88 -12.56 -2.28
CA ILE A 16 -2.13 -13.04 -3.65
C ILE A 16 -2.33 -11.88 -4.64
N ALA A 17 -2.79 -10.73 -4.18
CA ALA A 17 -3.09 -9.60 -5.04
C ALA A 17 -1.91 -9.13 -5.92
N PRO A 18 -0.63 -9.12 -5.48
CA PRO A 18 0.51 -8.82 -6.36
C PRO A 18 0.64 -9.79 -7.54
N TRP A 19 0.37 -11.07 -7.31
CA TRP A 19 0.41 -12.08 -8.35
C TRP A 19 -0.74 -11.93 -9.34
N VAL A 20 -1.93 -11.60 -8.83
CA VAL A 20 -3.11 -11.30 -9.67
C VAL A 20 -2.87 -10.05 -10.51
N ALA A 21 -2.28 -9.00 -9.94
CA ALA A 21 -1.95 -7.78 -10.67
C ALA A 21 -0.89 -8.03 -11.75
N LEU A 22 0.17 -8.78 -11.44
CA LEU A 22 1.19 -9.17 -12.40
C LEU A 22 0.59 -10.01 -13.54
N PHE A 23 -0.28 -10.97 -13.20
CA PHE A 23 -0.98 -11.80 -14.17
C PHE A 23 -1.90 -10.97 -15.08
N LEU A 24 -2.70 -10.05 -14.51
CA LEU A 24 -3.57 -9.15 -15.28
C LEU A 24 -2.76 -8.23 -16.20
N LEU A 25 -1.65 -7.70 -15.71
CA LEU A 25 -0.75 -6.86 -16.49
C LEU A 25 -0.14 -7.65 -17.64
N CYS A 26 0.46 -8.82 -17.38
CA CYS A 26 1.05 -9.65 -18.42
C CYS A 26 0.04 -10.12 -19.46
N THR A 27 -1.17 -10.50 -19.05
CA THR A 27 -2.21 -11.00 -19.97
C THR A 27 -2.89 -9.90 -20.78
N SER A 28 -2.90 -8.65 -20.27
CA SER A 28 -3.58 -7.52 -20.91
C SER A 28 -2.61 -6.52 -21.55
N PHE A 29 -1.30 -6.65 -21.33
CA PHE A 29 -0.29 -5.70 -21.80
C PHE A 29 -0.35 -5.48 -23.31
N GLU A 30 -0.40 -6.57 -24.08
CA GLU A 30 -0.49 -6.50 -25.54
C GLU A 30 -1.78 -5.82 -26.00
N ALA A 31 -2.90 -6.09 -25.32
CA ALA A 31 -4.18 -5.46 -25.62
C ALA A 31 -4.15 -3.96 -25.31
N PHE A 32 -3.40 -3.51 -24.29
CA PHE A 32 -3.25 -2.09 -23.99
C PHE A 32 -2.36 -1.36 -24.99
N MET A 33 -1.21 -1.94 -25.35
CA MET A 33 -0.17 -1.25 -26.11
C MET A 33 -0.42 -1.24 -27.62
N ASN A 34 -1.20 -2.20 -28.13
CA ASN A 34 -1.44 -2.36 -29.56
C ASN A 34 -2.92 -2.23 -29.93
N PRO A 35 -3.53 -1.03 -29.82
CA PRO A 35 -4.89 -0.81 -30.28
C PRO A 35 -4.97 -0.98 -31.80
N ALA A 36 -6.10 -1.48 -32.28
CA ALA A 36 -6.33 -1.58 -33.72
C ALA A 36 -6.34 -0.18 -34.36
N PRO A 37 -5.52 0.08 -35.39
CA PRO A 37 -5.54 1.35 -36.09
C PRO A 37 -6.88 1.52 -36.81
N GLU A 38 -7.18 2.75 -37.21
CA GLU A 38 -8.28 3.01 -38.14
C GLU A 38 -7.83 2.66 -39.56
N LYS A 39 -8.76 2.12 -40.38
CA LYS A 39 -8.45 1.61 -41.72
C LYS A 39 -7.76 2.63 -42.62
N HIS A 40 -8.12 3.91 -42.51
CA HIS A 40 -7.52 4.99 -43.30
C HIS A 40 -6.10 5.38 -42.87
N ASN A 41 -5.66 4.94 -41.69
CA ASN A 41 -4.29 5.14 -41.20
C ASN A 41 -3.34 4.01 -41.63
N LEU A 42 -3.83 3.06 -42.42
CA LEU A 42 -3.03 1.97 -42.97
C LEU A 42 -2.39 2.37 -44.30
N ILE A 43 -1.14 1.97 -44.49
CA ILE A 43 -0.37 2.21 -45.69
C ILE A 43 -0.63 1.09 -46.69
N PRO A 44 -1.04 1.41 -47.93
CA PRO A 44 -1.17 0.40 -48.97
C PRO A 44 0.20 -0.11 -49.41
N ILE A 45 0.35 -1.42 -49.43
CA ILE A 45 1.55 -2.13 -49.87
C ILE A 45 1.16 -2.98 -51.08
N SER A 46 1.93 -2.90 -52.15
CA SER A 46 1.75 -3.72 -53.34
C SER A 46 3.10 -4.26 -53.78
N GLY A 47 3.12 -5.51 -54.23
CA GLY A 47 4.35 -6.18 -54.59
C GLY A 47 4.15 -7.64 -54.92
N SER A 48 5.15 -8.44 -54.64
CA SER A 48 5.15 -9.88 -54.89
C SER A 48 5.65 -10.67 -53.68
N VAL A 49 5.15 -11.89 -53.51
CA VAL A 49 5.56 -12.79 -52.44
C VAL A 49 7.01 -13.21 -52.65
N GLN A 50 7.89 -12.91 -51.68
CA GLN A 50 9.21 -13.52 -51.64
C GLN A 50 9.24 -14.71 -50.69
N LYS A 51 8.61 -14.56 -49.51
CA LYS A 51 8.46 -15.63 -48.51
C LYS A 51 7.21 -15.38 -47.67
N ILE A 52 6.42 -16.41 -47.41
CA ILE A 52 5.27 -16.36 -46.50
C ILE A 52 5.44 -17.49 -45.49
N GLY A 53 5.44 -17.14 -44.20
CA GLY A 53 5.43 -18.07 -43.08
C GLY A 53 4.10 -18.02 -42.34
N LYS A 54 4.08 -18.59 -41.13
CA LYS A 54 2.83 -18.70 -40.35
C LYS A 54 2.28 -17.37 -39.85
N SER A 55 3.16 -16.44 -39.44
CA SER A 55 2.79 -15.15 -38.84
C SER A 55 3.68 -14.00 -39.31
N SER A 56 4.54 -14.26 -40.29
CA SER A 56 5.47 -13.29 -40.85
C SER A 56 5.89 -13.69 -42.26
N GLY A 57 6.37 -12.73 -43.03
CA GLY A 57 6.81 -12.95 -44.40
C GLY A 57 7.67 -11.80 -44.90
N VAL A 58 8.02 -11.90 -46.18
CA VAL A 58 8.78 -10.91 -46.92
C VAL A 58 8.06 -10.63 -48.24
N ILE A 59 7.72 -9.37 -48.45
CA ILE A 59 7.10 -8.87 -49.68
C ILE A 59 8.14 -8.07 -50.45
N ARG A 60 8.37 -8.42 -51.72
CA ARG A 60 9.20 -7.62 -52.62
C ARG A 60 8.35 -6.54 -53.27
N THR A 61 8.66 -5.28 -52.98
CA THR A 61 8.08 -4.09 -53.58
C THR A 61 9.09 -3.42 -54.51
N ASP A 62 8.67 -2.35 -55.20
CA ASP A 62 9.55 -1.57 -56.07
C ASP A 62 10.68 -0.87 -55.29
N SER A 63 10.51 -0.66 -53.98
CA SER A 63 11.50 -0.06 -53.09
C SER A 63 12.45 -1.06 -52.44
N GLY A 64 12.26 -2.37 -52.67
CA GLY A 64 13.08 -3.43 -52.08
C GLY A 64 12.25 -4.50 -51.37
N ASN A 65 12.86 -5.24 -50.46
CA ASN A 65 12.16 -6.26 -49.69
C ASN A 65 11.68 -5.66 -48.37
N LEU A 66 10.40 -5.89 -48.04
CA LEU A 66 9.77 -5.46 -46.79
C LEU A 66 9.47 -6.67 -45.93
N ASP A 67 9.96 -6.65 -44.69
CA ASP A 67 9.58 -7.62 -43.66
C ASP A 67 8.20 -7.27 -43.11
N VAL A 68 7.33 -8.28 -43.09
CA VAL A 68 5.94 -8.12 -42.68
C VAL A 68 5.55 -9.13 -41.59
N SER A 69 4.71 -8.70 -40.66
CA SER A 69 4.09 -9.52 -39.62
C SER A 69 2.58 -9.50 -39.74
N TYR A 70 1.90 -10.56 -39.31
CA TYR A 70 0.43 -10.65 -39.33
C TYR A 70 -0.06 -11.72 -38.35
N ASP A 71 -1.37 -11.69 -38.03
CA ASP A 71 -2.01 -12.69 -37.19
C ASP A 71 -1.84 -14.10 -37.80
N CYS A 72 -1.59 -15.11 -36.95
CA CYS A 72 -1.16 -16.42 -37.45
C CYS A 72 -2.19 -17.06 -38.40
N LEU A 73 -1.72 -17.52 -39.56
CA LEU A 73 -2.47 -18.32 -40.53
C LEU A 73 -2.74 -19.76 -40.05
N CYS A 74 -2.33 -20.10 -38.82
CA CYS A 74 -2.36 -21.40 -38.16
C CYS A 74 -3.73 -22.13 -38.23
N ASN A 75 -4.83 -21.38 -38.28
CA ASN A 75 -6.21 -21.89 -38.22
C ASN A 75 -6.97 -21.74 -39.54
N HIS A 76 -6.36 -21.18 -40.57
CA HIS A 76 -7.00 -20.97 -41.85
C HIS A 76 -6.57 -22.06 -42.83
N LYS A 77 -7.40 -22.37 -43.82
CA LYS A 77 -7.21 -23.42 -44.84
C LYS A 77 -5.97 -23.21 -45.74
N TRP A 78 -5.06 -22.32 -45.33
CA TRP A 78 -3.91 -21.82 -46.07
C TRP A 78 -2.62 -22.45 -45.50
N GLY A 79 -2.17 -23.56 -46.09
CA GLY A 79 -0.85 -24.11 -45.83
C GLY A 79 0.25 -23.33 -46.55
N GLU A 80 1.46 -23.28 -45.99
CA GLU A 80 2.66 -22.63 -46.57
C GLU A 80 2.96 -23.05 -48.02
N LYS A 81 2.43 -24.21 -48.45
CA LYS A 81 2.56 -24.75 -49.82
C LYS A 81 1.64 -24.10 -50.85
N LEU A 82 0.70 -23.24 -50.45
CA LEU A 82 -0.26 -22.59 -51.35
C LEU A 82 0.26 -21.25 -51.90
N PHE A 83 1.36 -20.74 -51.36
CA PHE A 83 1.92 -19.46 -51.77
C PHE A 83 3.21 -19.69 -52.55
N GLU A 84 3.12 -19.53 -53.86
CA GLU A 84 4.29 -19.57 -54.73
C GLU A 84 5.03 -18.23 -54.69
N LYS A 85 6.34 -18.30 -54.92
CA LYS A 85 7.16 -17.11 -55.07
C LYS A 85 6.65 -16.30 -56.28
N ASP A 86 6.76 -14.98 -56.16
CA ASP A 86 6.38 -14.00 -57.18
C ASP A 86 4.86 -13.83 -57.42
N MET A 87 4.01 -14.49 -56.61
CA MET A 87 2.56 -14.21 -56.58
C MET A 87 2.30 -12.74 -56.21
N ARG A 88 1.33 -12.10 -56.88
CA ARG A 88 1.01 -10.68 -56.66
C ARG A 88 0.35 -10.47 -55.31
N VAL A 89 0.80 -9.46 -54.57
CA VAL A 89 0.30 -9.10 -53.23
C VAL A 89 -0.26 -7.69 -53.23
N THR A 90 -1.40 -7.52 -52.60
CA THR A 90 -1.93 -6.22 -52.16
C THR A 90 -2.29 -6.31 -50.68
N ALA A 91 -1.77 -5.41 -49.87
CA ALA A 91 -1.95 -5.43 -48.42
C ALA A 91 -2.14 -4.02 -47.85
N LEU A 92 -2.70 -3.95 -46.65
CA LEU A 92 -2.75 -2.74 -45.83
C LEU A 92 -1.94 -2.98 -44.56
N GLY A 93 -0.91 -2.16 -44.34
CA GLY A 93 0.03 -2.34 -43.23
C GLY A 93 0.24 -1.08 -42.39
N LYS A 94 0.66 -1.27 -41.14
CA LYS A 94 1.13 -0.20 -40.25
C LYS A 94 2.61 -0.43 -39.93
N PRO A 95 3.47 0.59 -39.96
CA PRO A 95 4.86 0.45 -39.52
C PRO A 95 4.95 0.04 -38.04
N GLU A 96 5.78 -0.95 -37.75
CA GLU A 96 6.16 -1.43 -36.41
C GLU A 96 7.68 -1.64 -36.37
N GLY A 97 8.42 -0.64 -35.89
CA GLY A 97 9.89 -0.63 -35.94
C GLY A 97 10.39 -0.65 -37.38
N ASP A 98 11.26 -1.61 -37.70
CA ASP A 98 11.81 -1.81 -39.05
C ASP A 98 10.91 -2.72 -39.93
N SER A 99 9.73 -3.09 -39.45
CA SER A 99 8.80 -4.01 -40.12
C SER A 99 7.41 -3.40 -40.31
N TYR A 100 6.54 -4.10 -41.03
CA TYR A 100 5.13 -3.72 -41.17
C TYR A 100 4.21 -4.80 -40.63
N ARG A 101 3.29 -4.44 -39.72
CA ARG A 101 2.17 -5.30 -39.35
C ARG A 101 1.04 -5.14 -40.35
N LEU A 102 0.67 -6.23 -41.02
CA LEU A 102 -0.42 -6.27 -41.99
C LEU A 102 -1.75 -6.50 -41.29
N TRP A 103 -2.74 -5.74 -41.72
CA TRP A 103 -4.12 -5.77 -41.23
C TRP A 103 -5.10 -6.21 -42.32
N ASP A 104 -4.71 -6.11 -43.59
CA ASP A 104 -5.40 -6.69 -44.74
C ASP A 104 -4.35 -7.30 -45.65
N LEU A 105 -4.60 -8.49 -46.18
CA LEU A 105 -3.67 -9.21 -47.05
C LEU A 105 -4.47 -9.96 -48.11
N THR A 106 -4.22 -9.60 -49.37
CA THR A 106 -4.74 -10.30 -50.54
C THR A 106 -3.58 -10.78 -51.40
N ILE A 107 -3.58 -12.06 -51.75
CA ILE A 107 -2.55 -12.70 -52.59
C ILE A 107 -3.26 -13.30 -53.80
N ASP A 108 -2.82 -12.94 -55.00
CA ASP A 108 -3.37 -13.39 -56.28
C ASP A 108 -4.92 -13.30 -56.37
N GLY A 109 -5.47 -12.21 -55.84
CA GLY A 109 -6.92 -11.96 -55.79
C GLY A 109 -7.68 -12.71 -54.69
N GLN A 110 -7.02 -13.55 -53.89
CA GLN A 110 -7.61 -14.23 -52.74
C GLN A 110 -7.32 -13.46 -51.45
N GLN A 111 -8.38 -13.06 -50.74
CA GLN A 111 -8.25 -12.38 -49.46
C GLN A 111 -7.89 -13.40 -48.37
N ILE A 112 -6.68 -13.25 -47.82
CA ILE A 112 -6.12 -14.12 -46.79
C ILE A 112 -6.41 -13.57 -45.40
N ILE A 113 -6.29 -12.24 -45.24
CA ILE A 113 -6.59 -11.51 -44.00
C ILE A 113 -7.48 -10.33 -44.38
N ALA A 114 -8.63 -10.21 -43.72
CA ALA A 114 -9.52 -9.07 -43.88
C ALA A 114 -9.44 -8.15 -42.67
N TYR A 115 -9.25 -6.85 -42.90
CA TYR A 115 -9.25 -5.86 -41.82
C TYR A 115 -10.52 -5.93 -40.97
N GLU A 116 -11.67 -6.13 -41.62
CA GLU A 116 -12.98 -6.19 -40.95
C GLU A 116 -13.14 -7.41 -40.02
N ASP A 117 -12.32 -8.45 -40.17
CA ASP A 117 -12.35 -9.64 -39.31
C ASP A 117 -11.38 -9.54 -38.12
N VAL A 118 -10.27 -8.82 -38.30
CA VAL A 118 -9.18 -8.72 -37.32
C VAL A 118 -9.38 -7.51 -36.41
N ALA A 119 -9.69 -6.34 -36.99
CA ALA A 119 -9.77 -5.09 -36.23
C ALA A 119 -10.84 -5.12 -35.12
N PRO A 120 -12.07 -5.63 -35.32
CA PRO A 120 -13.07 -5.67 -34.25
C PRO A 120 -12.68 -6.54 -33.06
N LYS A 121 -11.99 -7.67 -33.30
CA LYS A 121 -11.52 -8.56 -32.22
C LYS A 121 -10.48 -7.87 -31.35
N ILE A 122 -9.53 -7.18 -31.96
CA ILE A 122 -8.49 -6.44 -31.25
C ILE A 122 -9.09 -5.22 -30.53
N ARG A 123 -10.02 -4.49 -31.16
CA ARG A 123 -10.76 -3.39 -30.50
C ARG A 123 -11.52 -3.85 -29.28
N SER A 124 -12.27 -4.95 -29.39
CA SER A 124 -13.01 -5.51 -28.25
C SER A 124 -12.10 -5.94 -27.11
N LYS A 125 -10.94 -6.56 -27.41
CA LYS A 125 -9.93 -6.88 -26.40
C LYS A 125 -9.38 -5.63 -25.71
N HIS A 126 -9.06 -4.58 -26.48
CA HIS A 126 -8.57 -3.31 -25.96
C HIS A 126 -9.61 -2.62 -25.08
N GLU A 127 -10.86 -2.53 -25.53
CA GLU A 127 -11.97 -1.96 -24.77
C GLU A 127 -12.22 -2.72 -23.46
N ASN A 128 -12.20 -4.05 -23.50
CA ASN A 128 -12.34 -4.87 -22.29
C ASN A 128 -11.16 -4.67 -21.33
N ALA A 129 -9.93 -4.60 -21.83
CA ALA A 129 -8.76 -4.31 -21.01
C ALA A 129 -8.86 -2.93 -20.35
N MET A 130 -9.28 -1.91 -21.10
CA MET A 130 -9.50 -0.54 -20.59
C MET A 130 -10.66 -0.48 -19.59
N ARG A 131 -11.73 -1.25 -19.80
CA ARG A 131 -12.91 -1.23 -18.93
C ARG A 131 -12.71 -2.00 -17.62
N TYR A 132 -11.96 -3.10 -17.65
CA TYR A 132 -11.86 -4.01 -16.51
C TYR A 132 -10.46 -4.08 -15.91
N ALA A 133 -9.42 -4.28 -16.74
CA ALA A 133 -8.06 -4.48 -16.24
C ALA A 133 -7.42 -3.16 -15.74
N LEU A 134 -7.64 -2.04 -16.44
CA LEU A 134 -7.04 -0.76 -16.05
C LEU A 134 -7.56 -0.26 -14.68
N PRO A 135 -8.88 -0.21 -14.40
CA PRO A 135 -9.37 0.15 -13.07
C PRO A 135 -8.88 -0.80 -11.98
N ALA A 136 -8.78 -2.11 -12.27
CA ALA A 136 -8.26 -3.09 -11.33
C ALA A 136 -6.78 -2.82 -10.97
N MET A 137 -5.94 -2.46 -11.94
CA MET A 137 -4.55 -2.07 -11.69
C MET A 137 -4.43 -0.78 -10.87
N ILE A 138 -5.30 0.21 -11.11
CA ILE A 138 -5.35 1.46 -10.33
C ILE A 138 -5.75 1.16 -8.87
N LEU A 139 -6.80 0.37 -8.65
CA LEU A 139 -7.22 -0.02 -7.31
C LEU A 139 -6.10 -0.77 -6.58
N PHE A 140 -5.43 -1.68 -7.27
CA PHE A 140 -4.34 -2.47 -6.70
C PHE A 140 -3.14 -1.61 -6.29
N SER A 141 -2.76 -0.64 -7.11
CA SER A 141 -1.67 0.28 -6.80
C SER A 141 -1.99 1.16 -5.58
N LEU A 142 -3.23 1.64 -5.45
CA LEU A 142 -3.68 2.37 -4.25
C LEU A 142 -3.64 1.51 -2.98
N LEU A 143 -4.13 0.27 -3.05
CA LEU A 143 -4.09 -0.66 -1.92
C LEU A 143 -2.65 -1.00 -1.50
N SER A 144 -1.77 -1.17 -2.48
CA SER A 144 -0.34 -1.42 -2.23
C SER A 144 0.33 -0.24 -1.53
N LEU A 145 0.01 0.99 -1.94
CA LEU A 145 0.52 2.21 -1.30
C LEU A 145 0.02 2.33 0.14
N GLN A 146 -1.26 2.03 0.38
CA GLN A 146 -1.85 2.04 1.72
C GLN A 146 -1.19 1.01 2.65
N LEU A 147 -0.93 -0.21 2.15
CA LEU A 147 -0.22 -1.24 2.91
C LEU A 147 1.21 -0.84 3.23
N LEU A 148 1.92 -0.24 2.27
CA LEU A 148 3.28 0.26 2.48
C LEU A 148 3.30 1.35 3.56
N TYR A 149 2.39 2.33 3.48
CA TYR A 149 2.23 3.38 4.47
C TYR A 149 1.98 2.80 5.87
N LYS A 150 1.04 1.85 5.98
CA LYS A 150 0.72 1.20 7.25
C LYS A 150 1.94 0.47 7.84
N LYS A 151 2.70 -0.25 7.01
CA LYS A 151 3.91 -0.97 7.44
C LYS A 151 5.01 -0.02 7.92
N ILE A 152 5.15 1.14 7.28
CA ILE A 152 6.07 2.20 7.71
C ILE A 152 5.63 2.76 9.07
N GLN A 153 4.33 3.04 9.21
CA GLN A 153 3.76 3.53 10.46
C GLN A 153 3.93 2.54 11.62
N GLU A 154 3.63 1.26 11.39
CA GLU A 154 3.84 0.18 12.38
C GLU A 154 5.31 0.09 12.82
N ARG A 155 6.27 0.15 11.89
CA ARG A 155 7.71 0.17 12.24
C ARG A 155 8.13 1.39 13.04
N SER A 156 7.57 2.55 12.72
CA SER A 156 7.85 3.78 13.47
C SER A 156 7.30 3.70 14.89
N LEU A 157 6.10 3.14 15.06
CA LEU A 157 5.49 2.91 16.37
C LEU A 157 6.31 1.92 17.20
N ASP A 158 6.76 0.81 16.61
CA ASP A 158 7.61 -0.17 17.30
C ASP A 158 8.95 0.42 17.77
N LYS A 159 9.55 1.29 16.94
CA LYS A 159 10.79 1.98 17.31
C LYS A 159 10.56 2.94 18.48
N ASN A 160 9.51 3.75 18.41
CA ASN A 160 9.16 4.69 19.49
C ASN A 160 8.82 3.97 20.79
N LYS A 161 8.09 2.84 20.74
CA LYS A 161 7.78 2.03 21.93
C LYS A 161 9.05 1.42 22.54
N ARG A 162 9.97 0.91 21.71
CA ARG A 162 11.25 0.38 22.21
C ARG A 162 12.11 1.46 22.87
N GLU A 163 12.09 2.68 22.35
CA GLU A 163 12.78 3.82 22.97
C GLU A 163 12.13 4.21 24.30
N LEU A 164 10.80 4.29 24.34
CA LEU A 164 10.05 4.53 25.57
C LEU A 164 10.37 3.48 26.65
N PHE A 165 10.37 2.18 26.32
CA PHE A 165 10.69 1.14 27.30
C PHE A 165 12.08 1.31 27.91
N LYS A 166 13.09 1.71 27.14
CA LYS A 166 14.43 1.98 27.69
C LYS A 166 14.42 3.15 28.67
N LEU A 167 13.65 4.20 28.38
CA LEU A 167 13.52 5.35 29.27
C LEU A 167 12.76 4.97 30.55
N LEU A 168 11.70 4.16 30.43
CA LEU A 168 10.96 3.63 31.57
C LEU A 168 11.82 2.71 32.45
N ASP A 169 12.63 1.83 31.84
CA ASP A 169 13.56 0.97 32.57
C ASP A 169 14.58 1.81 33.37
N GLN A 170 15.09 2.90 32.80
CA GLN A 170 16.00 3.81 33.49
C GLN A 170 15.30 4.58 34.62
N LEU A 171 14.03 4.94 34.44
CA LEU A 171 13.24 5.60 35.48
C LEU A 171 12.94 4.65 36.66
N ASP A 172 12.77 3.35 36.40
CA ASP A 172 12.51 2.32 37.41
C ASP A 172 13.76 1.80 38.13
N ASP A 173 14.97 2.03 37.59
CA ASP A 173 16.22 1.47 38.13
C ASP A 173 16.58 2.04 39.52
N ASP A 174 16.32 1.25 40.55
CA ASP A 174 16.55 1.56 41.97
C ASP A 174 18.03 1.68 42.35
N LYS A 175 18.95 1.30 41.46
CA LYS A 175 20.40 1.44 41.66
C LYS A 175 20.90 2.84 41.31
N LEU A 176 20.12 3.61 40.55
CA LEU A 176 20.45 4.98 40.16
C LEU A 176 19.95 5.97 41.20
N SER A 177 20.59 7.15 41.30
CA SER A 177 20.07 8.21 42.16
C SER A 177 18.77 8.80 41.58
N ASP A 178 17.91 9.35 42.44
CA ASP A 178 16.65 9.94 41.99
C ASP A 178 16.84 11.03 40.92
N ASP A 179 17.90 11.83 41.01
CA ASP A 179 18.21 12.84 39.99
C ASP A 179 18.52 12.20 38.62
N GLN A 180 19.21 11.06 38.59
CA GLN A 180 19.52 10.33 37.36
C GLN A 180 18.28 9.64 36.78
N ARG A 181 17.42 9.09 37.64
CA ARG A 181 16.16 8.46 37.25
C ARG A 181 15.19 9.50 36.69
N LEU A 182 15.02 10.62 37.37
CA LEU A 182 14.07 11.68 36.97
C LEU A 182 14.55 12.50 35.77
N ALA A 183 15.84 12.45 35.41
CA ALA A 183 16.39 13.15 34.26
C ALA A 183 15.76 12.72 32.92
N VAL A 184 15.27 11.47 32.81
CA VAL A 184 14.61 10.97 31.58
C VAL A 184 13.14 11.34 31.48
N LEU A 185 12.53 11.85 32.55
CA LEU A 185 11.10 12.16 32.62
C LEU A 185 10.63 13.15 31.52
N PRO A 186 11.39 14.22 31.16
CA PRO A 186 11.00 15.10 30.05
C PRO A 186 10.95 14.41 28.69
N GLU A 187 11.80 13.41 28.45
CA GLU A 187 11.79 12.64 27.20
C GLU A 187 10.62 11.66 27.16
N ILE A 188 10.31 10.99 28.29
CA ILE A 188 9.13 10.12 28.44
C ILE A 188 7.85 10.90 28.11
N LEU A 189 7.73 12.14 28.60
CA LEU A 189 6.54 12.97 28.40
C LEU A 189 6.30 13.43 26.95
N LYS A 190 7.23 13.17 26.01
CA LYS A 190 7.00 13.39 24.57
C LYS A 190 6.23 12.25 23.91
N HIS A 191 6.05 11.13 24.60
CA HIS A 191 5.31 9.97 24.09
C HIS A 191 3.79 10.09 24.37
N ASP A 192 3.00 9.23 23.72
CA ASP A 192 1.54 9.22 23.86
C ASP A 192 1.10 8.91 25.30
N ILE A 193 0.10 9.64 25.80
CA ILE A 193 -0.42 9.50 27.17
C ILE A 193 -0.84 8.05 27.45
N GLY A 194 -1.45 7.36 26.48
CA GLY A 194 -1.89 5.97 26.62
C GLY A 194 -0.74 4.96 26.78
N ASP A 195 0.46 5.31 26.32
CA ASP A 195 1.65 4.45 26.45
C ASP A 195 2.46 4.75 27.73
N ILE A 196 2.35 5.97 28.30
CA ILE A 196 3.16 6.40 29.47
C ILE A 196 2.40 6.38 30.80
N LEU A 197 1.07 6.52 30.80
CA LEU A 197 0.28 6.71 32.01
C LEU A 197 0.43 5.52 32.97
N GLY A 198 0.12 4.31 32.50
CA GLY A 198 0.17 3.10 33.33
C GLY A 198 1.55 2.83 33.97
N PRO A 199 2.68 2.91 33.22
CA PRO A 199 4.01 2.81 33.79
C PRO A 199 4.32 3.83 34.88
N LEU A 200 3.94 5.10 34.68
CA LEU A 200 4.17 6.15 35.68
C LEU A 200 3.30 5.94 36.93
N GLU A 201 2.06 5.50 36.76
CA GLU A 201 1.16 5.13 37.88
C GLU A 201 1.73 3.99 38.69
N TYR A 202 2.24 2.94 38.03
CA TYR A 202 2.90 1.81 38.69
C TYR A 202 4.08 2.27 39.55
N MET A 203 4.96 3.12 39.01
CA MET A 203 6.11 3.65 39.77
C MET A 203 5.65 4.49 40.97
N ALA A 204 4.53 5.21 40.85
CA ALA A 204 3.95 5.99 41.94
C ALA A 204 3.25 5.12 43.00
N MET A 205 2.94 3.86 42.69
CA MET A 205 2.39 2.87 43.64
C MET A 205 3.49 2.14 44.43
N CYS A 206 4.71 2.04 43.89
CA CYS A 206 5.83 1.36 44.55
C CYS A 206 6.34 2.11 45.78
N ASN A 207 6.35 1.44 46.94
CA ASN A 207 6.80 2.01 48.22
C ASN A 207 8.33 2.05 48.40
N ILE A 208 9.10 1.50 47.45
CA ILE A 208 10.57 1.51 47.46
C ILE A 208 11.15 2.88 47.06
N ASN A 209 10.33 3.75 46.49
CA ASN A 209 10.76 5.05 45.97
C ASN A 209 10.83 6.11 47.08
N SER A 210 11.78 7.03 46.98
CA SER A 210 11.90 8.14 47.91
C SER A 210 10.71 9.11 47.78
N ASP A 211 10.45 9.88 48.84
CA ASP A 211 9.43 10.94 48.82
C ASP A 211 9.71 11.98 47.73
N PHE A 212 10.97 12.32 47.47
CA PHE A 212 11.34 13.28 46.43
C PHE A 212 10.96 12.76 45.04
N PHE A 213 11.29 11.50 44.76
CA PHE A 213 10.92 10.83 43.52
C PHE A 213 9.40 10.78 43.35
N LEU A 214 8.69 10.33 44.39
CA LEU A 214 7.24 10.22 44.39
C LEU A 214 6.55 11.57 44.19
N ILE A 215 7.03 12.65 44.81
CA ILE A 215 6.49 13.99 44.59
C ILE A 215 6.64 14.42 43.13
N ARG A 216 7.79 14.13 42.50
CA ARG A 216 8.03 14.50 41.11
C ARG A 216 7.14 13.72 40.14
N ILE A 217 7.04 12.40 40.30
CA ILE A 217 6.12 11.56 39.53
C ILE A 217 4.67 11.98 39.77
N GLY A 218 4.27 12.19 41.01
CA GLY A 218 2.92 12.62 41.36
C GLY A 218 2.54 13.97 40.74
N THR A 219 3.47 14.92 40.66
CA THR A 219 3.24 16.18 39.95
C THR A 219 2.92 15.93 38.47
N VAL A 220 3.70 15.07 37.81
CA VAL A 220 3.50 14.72 36.39
C VAL A 220 2.19 13.95 36.17
N LEU A 221 1.87 12.99 37.03
CA LEU A 221 0.58 12.28 37.00
C LEU A 221 -0.59 13.25 37.16
N GLY A 222 -0.49 14.22 38.06
CA GLY A 222 -1.50 15.27 38.22
C GLY A 222 -1.71 16.11 36.96
N GLU A 223 -0.64 16.37 36.20
CA GLU A 223 -0.74 17.04 34.89
C GLU A 223 -1.41 16.14 33.84
N LEU A 224 -1.03 14.87 33.77
CA LEU A 224 -1.62 13.91 32.82
C LEU A 224 -3.11 13.69 33.11
N TRP A 225 -3.47 13.37 34.35
CA TRP A 225 -4.86 13.16 34.77
C TRP A 225 -5.73 14.40 34.58
N SER A 226 -5.18 15.62 34.66
CA SER A 226 -5.95 16.84 34.40
C SER A 226 -6.51 16.94 32.97
N THR A 227 -6.03 16.07 32.06
CA THR A 227 -6.48 15.99 30.66
C THR A 227 -7.44 14.82 30.39
N LEU A 228 -7.75 14.01 31.40
CA LEU A 228 -8.54 12.78 31.28
C LEU A 228 -9.94 12.93 31.90
N GLU A 229 -10.82 12.00 31.54
CA GLU A 229 -12.14 11.85 32.18
C GLU A 229 -12.01 11.12 33.53
N VAL A 230 -12.98 11.28 34.41
CA VAL A 230 -12.94 10.75 35.80
C VAL A 230 -12.76 9.25 35.82
N GLU A 231 -13.46 8.53 34.93
CA GLU A 231 -13.42 7.07 34.78
C GLU A 231 -12.05 6.53 34.32
N GLN A 232 -11.15 7.41 33.89
CA GLN A 232 -9.81 7.07 33.44
C GLN A 232 -8.76 7.28 34.55
N VAL A 233 -9.16 7.80 35.73
CA VAL A 233 -8.29 8.16 36.86
C VAL A 233 -8.52 7.23 38.05
N ASP A 234 -8.73 5.94 37.81
CA ASP A 234 -9.03 4.95 38.86
C ASP A 234 -7.81 4.62 39.76
N SER A 235 -6.62 4.67 39.16
CA SER A 235 -5.32 4.33 39.78
C SER A 235 -4.94 5.25 40.93
N ILE A 236 -5.50 6.48 40.97
CA ILE A 236 -5.17 7.50 41.98
C ILE A 236 -5.37 6.98 43.40
N THR A 237 -6.33 6.06 43.59
CA THR A 237 -6.62 5.43 44.87
C THR A 237 -5.43 4.66 45.45
N LEU A 238 -4.60 4.07 44.59
CA LEU A 238 -3.53 3.13 44.93
C LEU A 238 -2.14 3.78 45.00
N VAL A 239 -2.02 5.03 44.56
CA VAL A 239 -0.76 5.77 44.54
C VAL A 239 -0.29 6.12 45.95
N GLN A 240 1.03 6.08 46.18
CA GLN A 240 1.64 6.40 47.46
C GLN A 240 1.27 7.81 47.95
N PRO A 241 1.14 8.03 49.28
CA PRO A 241 0.65 9.30 49.84
C PRO A 241 1.40 10.55 49.38
N ALA A 242 2.71 10.48 49.19
CA ALA A 242 3.54 11.59 48.73
C ALA A 242 3.20 11.99 47.28
N ALA A 243 3.12 11.01 46.38
CA ALA A 243 2.74 11.21 44.98
C ALA A 243 1.29 11.68 44.86
N LYS A 244 0.35 11.07 45.60
CA LYS A 244 -1.06 11.48 45.63
C LYS A 244 -1.22 12.94 46.05
N ARG A 245 -0.53 13.38 47.11
CA ARG A 245 -0.54 14.78 47.56
C ARG A 245 -0.04 15.75 46.48
N ALA A 246 1.04 15.40 45.79
CA ALA A 246 1.58 16.20 44.71
C ALA A 246 0.61 16.29 43.52
N ALA A 247 0.02 15.17 43.11
CA ALA A 247 -0.96 15.12 42.02
C ALA A 247 -2.21 15.95 42.35
N MET A 248 -2.76 15.81 43.57
CA MET A 248 -3.90 16.59 44.04
C MET A 248 -3.65 18.09 43.98
N LYS A 249 -2.44 18.54 44.31
CA LYS A 249 -2.09 19.96 44.22
C LYS A 249 -2.22 20.47 42.78
N VAL A 250 -1.72 19.71 41.81
CA VAL A 250 -1.83 20.05 40.39
C VAL A 250 -3.28 20.00 39.91
N LEU A 251 -4.05 18.98 40.29
CA LEU A 251 -5.45 18.82 39.92
C LEU A 251 -6.33 19.96 40.47
N LYS A 252 -6.09 20.41 41.70
CA LYS A 252 -6.78 21.58 42.26
C LYS A 252 -6.57 22.85 41.42
N ASP A 253 -5.35 23.02 40.90
CA ASP A 253 -4.98 24.22 40.14
C ASP A 253 -5.44 24.13 38.67
N LYS A 254 -5.30 22.96 38.04
CA LYS A 254 -5.54 22.78 36.58
C LYS A 254 -6.91 22.19 36.22
N ALA A 255 -7.49 21.36 37.07
CA ALA A 255 -8.77 20.67 36.83
C ALA A 255 -9.63 20.58 38.10
N PRO A 256 -10.09 21.72 38.67
CA PRO A 256 -10.77 21.76 39.96
C PRO A 256 -12.09 20.98 39.99
N ALA A 257 -12.80 20.89 38.85
CA ALA A 257 -14.02 20.08 38.73
C ALA A 257 -13.73 18.59 38.92
N LEU A 258 -12.73 18.06 38.20
CA LEU A 258 -12.24 16.69 38.33
C LEU A 258 -11.75 16.41 39.76
N ASN A 259 -11.00 17.34 40.36
CA ASN A 259 -10.56 17.20 41.75
C ASN A 259 -11.74 17.06 42.73
N ASN A 260 -12.78 17.89 42.59
CA ASN A 260 -13.95 17.82 43.47
C ASN A 260 -14.74 16.52 43.29
N GLU A 261 -14.81 16.02 42.06
CA GLU A 261 -15.47 14.75 41.76
C GLU A 261 -14.71 13.56 42.34
N LEU A 262 -13.38 13.51 42.17
CA LEU A 262 -12.51 12.50 42.77
C LEU A 262 -12.50 12.57 44.30
N ASP A 263 -12.67 13.75 44.89
CA ASP A 263 -12.82 13.90 46.34
C ASP A 263 -14.17 13.34 46.83
N SER A 264 -15.26 13.62 46.07
CA SER A 264 -16.61 13.16 46.39
C SER A 264 -16.77 11.64 46.34
N THR A 265 -16.02 10.97 45.45
CA THR A 265 -15.96 9.50 45.35
C THR A 265 -15.01 8.88 46.40
N GLY A 266 -14.30 9.72 47.17
CA GLY A 266 -13.34 9.28 48.18
C GLY A 266 -12.00 8.82 47.60
N ALA A 267 -11.78 8.96 46.29
CA ALA A 267 -10.57 8.50 45.63
C ALA A 267 -9.31 9.25 46.10
N LEU A 268 -9.48 10.51 46.52
CA LEU A 268 -8.41 11.38 47.03
C LEU A 268 -8.10 11.19 48.52
N ARG A 269 -8.81 10.31 49.23
CA ARG A 269 -8.51 10.04 50.64
C ARG A 269 -7.08 9.51 50.76
N LEU A 270 -6.32 10.12 51.65
CA LEU A 270 -5.02 9.60 52.07
C LEU A 270 -5.30 8.53 53.12
N ALA A 271 -4.69 7.35 52.99
CA ALA A 271 -4.66 6.41 54.08
C ALA A 271 -3.98 7.13 55.26
N THR A 272 -4.76 7.43 56.31
CA THR A 272 -4.24 7.96 57.56
C THR A 272 -3.35 6.90 58.19
N ASP A 273 -2.17 7.35 58.65
CA ASP A 273 -1.10 6.62 59.36
C ASP A 273 -1.49 5.29 60.02
#